data_AF-A0A9E5PNR4-F1
#
_entry.id   AF-A0A9E5PNR4-F1
#
_cell.length_a   1.000
_cell.length_b   1.000
_cell.length_c   1.000
_cell.angle_alpha   90.00
_cell.angle_beta   90.00
_cell.angle_gamma   90.00
#
_symmetry.space_group_name_H-M   'P 1'
#
loop_
_entity.id
_entity.type
_entity.pdbx_description
1 polymer ?
#
loop_
_entity_poly.entity_id
_entity_poly.type
_entity_poly.pdbx_seq_one_letter_code
_entity_poly.pdbx_strand_id
1 'polypeptide(L)'
;MGLLHLYRAPGLSTARRNALLLTARRRISPDVKEIQTEYCFNIDSAGELTPEEFQTLIWLLSETFEPAQFGRESFLDCKGLVLEVGPRMNFTTAWSTNAVAVCHACGLHQIRRIERSRRYLLESSTPLTDAEQAAFLAEVHDRMTECRYPEPLDTFETGVAPDAVAEVPVMEEGRKAFERINEQLGLAFDDWDLDYYTDLFRNRIGRNPTNVECFDVAQSNSEHSRHWFFKGRLVVDGQEIPKHLIALIKDTLQANPNNSIIAFRDNSSGIRGYPIKTIIPTRSGEP
;
A
#
# COMPACT_ATOMS: atom_id res chain seq x y z
N MET A 1 -16.79 -18.83 -7.70
CA MET A 1 -16.75 -19.42 -6.35
C MET A 1 -16.55 -18.26 -5.39
N GLY A 2 -17.29 -18.22 -4.29
CA GLY A 2 -17.09 -17.20 -3.25
C GLY A 2 -15.80 -17.45 -2.46
N LEU A 3 -15.41 -16.49 -1.64
CA LEU A 3 -14.27 -16.64 -0.74
C LEU A 3 -14.51 -17.74 0.30
N LEU A 4 -13.44 -18.44 0.67
CA LEU A 4 -13.42 -19.30 1.84
C LEU A 4 -13.13 -18.43 3.08
N HIS A 5 -13.97 -18.56 4.11
CA HIS A 5 -13.76 -17.90 5.39
C HIS A 5 -13.32 -18.89 6.46
N LEU A 6 -12.23 -18.56 7.14
CA LEU A 6 -11.78 -19.23 8.36
C LEU A 6 -11.68 -18.21 9.49
N TYR A 7 -11.89 -18.62 10.72
CA TYR A 7 -11.98 -17.74 11.88
C TYR A 7 -10.98 -18.13 12.95
N ARG A 8 -10.47 -17.13 13.68
CA ARG A 8 -9.61 -17.33 14.86
C ARG A 8 -10.04 -16.46 16.02
N ALA A 9 -10.33 -17.04 17.16
CA ALA A 9 -10.66 -16.29 18.38
C ALA A 9 -9.73 -16.66 19.55
N PRO A 10 -9.24 -15.68 20.34
CA PRO A 10 -9.59 -14.27 20.26
C PRO A 10 -8.73 -13.49 19.25
N GLY A 11 -9.32 -12.49 18.60
CA GLY A 11 -8.62 -11.57 17.69
C GLY A 11 -7.67 -10.60 18.42
N LEU A 12 -8.04 -10.17 19.62
CA LEU A 12 -7.22 -9.32 20.49
C LEU A 12 -6.85 -10.04 21.79
N SER A 13 -5.67 -9.73 22.33
CA SER A 13 -5.30 -10.17 23.68
C SER A 13 -6.24 -9.57 24.72
N THR A 14 -6.42 -10.26 25.86
CA THR A 14 -7.30 -9.83 26.96
C THR A 14 -7.05 -8.38 27.40
N ALA A 15 -5.79 -7.97 27.50
CA ALA A 15 -5.42 -6.60 27.88
C ALA A 15 -5.89 -5.57 26.84
N ARG A 16 -5.69 -5.83 25.54
CA ARG A 16 -6.11 -4.93 24.45
C ARG A 16 -7.63 -4.86 24.35
N ARG A 17 -8.31 -5.99 24.52
CA ARG A 17 -9.78 -6.08 24.57
C ARG A 17 -10.35 -5.26 25.73
N ASN A 18 -9.78 -5.38 26.93
CA ASN A 18 -10.22 -4.62 28.10
C ASN A 18 -9.98 -3.11 27.91
N ALA A 19 -8.84 -2.71 27.34
CA ALA A 19 -8.58 -1.32 27.01
C ALA A 19 -9.58 -0.77 25.97
N LEU A 20 -9.89 -1.54 24.93
CA LEU A 20 -10.89 -1.18 23.92
C LEU A 20 -12.29 -1.04 24.54
N LEU A 21 -12.68 -1.95 25.43
CA LEU A 21 -13.96 -1.88 26.15
C LEU A 21 -14.07 -0.61 27.00
N LEU A 22 -12.99 -0.24 27.71
CA LEU A 22 -12.95 1.01 28.48
C LEU A 22 -13.08 2.24 27.58
N THR A 23 -12.36 2.27 26.45
CA THR A 23 -12.48 3.34 25.45
C THR A 23 -13.89 3.42 24.89
N ALA A 24 -14.50 2.28 24.55
CA ALA A 24 -15.85 2.23 24.00
C ALA A 24 -16.90 2.75 24.98
N ARG A 25 -16.84 2.33 26.26
CA ARG A 25 -17.72 2.84 27.30
C ARG A 25 -17.59 4.34 27.54
N ARG A 26 -16.36 4.87 27.42
CA ARG A 26 -16.07 6.27 27.70
C ARG A 26 -16.41 7.21 26.54
N ARG A 27 -16.10 6.81 25.30
CA ARG A 27 -16.15 7.69 24.12
C ARG A 27 -17.34 7.42 23.20
N ILE A 28 -17.92 6.23 23.28
CA ILE A 28 -18.91 5.76 22.30
C ILE A 28 -20.25 5.61 23.01
N SER A 29 -20.37 4.62 23.90
CA SER A 29 -21.62 4.37 24.61
C SER A 29 -21.36 3.66 25.94
N PRO A 30 -21.81 4.20 27.09
CA PRO A 30 -21.63 3.55 28.39
C PRO A 30 -22.37 2.20 28.48
N ASP A 31 -23.33 1.96 27.58
CA ASP A 31 -24.12 0.75 27.49
C ASP A 31 -23.39 -0.45 26.88
N VAL A 32 -22.16 -0.29 26.35
CA VAL A 32 -21.37 -1.43 25.85
C VAL A 32 -20.91 -2.29 27.04
N LYS A 33 -21.44 -3.51 27.13
CA LYS A 33 -21.18 -4.45 28.24
C LYS A 33 -19.94 -5.29 27.99
N GLU A 34 -19.83 -5.87 26.80
CA GLU A 34 -18.75 -6.77 26.45
C GLU A 34 -18.33 -6.56 24.98
N ILE A 35 -17.05 -6.83 24.72
CA ILE A 35 -16.51 -6.88 23.36
C ILE A 35 -15.83 -8.23 23.20
N GLN A 36 -16.31 -9.04 22.27
CA GLN A 36 -15.60 -10.24 21.82
C GLN A 36 -14.95 -9.96 20.47
N THR A 37 -13.86 -10.66 20.17
CA THR A 37 -13.06 -10.38 18.98
C THR A 37 -12.60 -11.66 18.33
N GLU A 38 -12.60 -11.71 17.01
CA GLU A 38 -11.98 -12.77 16.21
C GLU A 38 -11.30 -12.16 14.97
N TYR A 39 -10.39 -12.92 14.37
CA TYR A 39 -9.97 -12.68 12.99
C TYR A 39 -10.84 -13.48 12.04
N CYS A 40 -11.10 -12.93 10.86
CA CYS A 40 -11.56 -13.70 9.70
C CYS A 40 -10.46 -13.69 8.64
N PHE A 41 -10.13 -14.86 8.13
CA PHE A 41 -9.25 -15.09 7.00
C PHE A 41 -10.12 -15.26 5.77
N ASN A 42 -10.07 -14.28 4.88
CA ASN A 42 -10.77 -14.27 3.60
C ASN A 42 -9.83 -14.85 2.56
N ILE A 43 -10.18 -15.97 1.95
CA ILE A 43 -9.27 -16.78 1.14
C ILE A 43 -9.86 -16.95 -0.26
N ASP A 44 -9.17 -16.41 -1.26
CA ASP A 44 -9.48 -16.61 -2.68
C ASP A 44 -8.65 -17.77 -3.24
N SER A 45 -9.33 -18.69 -3.91
CA SER A 45 -8.76 -19.88 -4.51
C SER A 45 -9.30 -20.07 -5.92
N ALA A 46 -8.43 -20.47 -6.85
CA ALA A 46 -8.79 -20.76 -8.24
C ALA A 46 -9.77 -21.94 -8.42
N GLY A 47 -9.98 -22.74 -7.37
CA GLY A 47 -10.87 -23.90 -7.35
C GLY A 47 -11.06 -24.45 -5.93
N GLU A 48 -11.77 -25.56 -5.80
CA GLU A 48 -11.94 -26.24 -4.52
C GLU A 48 -10.63 -26.87 -4.06
N LEU A 49 -10.36 -26.79 -2.76
CA LEU A 49 -9.21 -27.44 -2.14
C LEU A 49 -9.56 -28.91 -1.88
N THR A 50 -8.65 -29.83 -2.18
CA THR A 50 -8.78 -31.21 -1.72
C THR A 50 -8.75 -31.28 -0.18
N PRO A 51 -9.21 -32.37 0.44
CA PRO A 51 -9.12 -32.53 1.89
C PRO A 51 -7.70 -32.36 2.44
N GLU A 52 -6.67 -32.84 1.71
CA GLU A 52 -5.26 -32.74 2.09
C GLU A 52 -4.74 -31.29 1.99
N GLU A 53 -5.13 -30.59 0.92
CA GLU A 53 -4.78 -29.18 0.71
C GLU A 53 -5.45 -28.30 1.76
N PHE A 54 -6.73 -28.56 2.05
CA PHE A 54 -7.46 -27.89 3.10
C PHE A 54 -6.82 -28.14 4.47
N GLN A 55 -6.41 -29.38 4.77
CA GLN A 55 -5.73 -29.69 6.03
C GLN A 55 -4.38 -28.96 6.16
N THR A 56 -3.64 -28.82 5.05
CA THR A 56 -2.40 -28.04 5.00
C THR A 56 -2.67 -26.56 5.25
N LEU A 57 -3.73 -26.01 4.64
CA LEU A 57 -4.14 -24.62 4.85
C LEU A 57 -4.54 -24.35 6.30
N ILE A 58 -5.31 -25.25 6.92
CA ILE A 58 -5.64 -25.18 8.34
C ILE A 58 -4.36 -25.18 9.18
N TRP A 59 -3.42 -26.10 8.89
CA TRP A 59 -2.15 -26.18 9.61
C TRP A 59 -1.32 -24.90 9.49
N LEU A 60 -1.29 -24.26 8.32
CA LEU A 60 -0.57 -23.00 8.10
C LEU A 60 -1.17 -21.80 8.84
N LEU A 61 -2.50 -21.74 8.94
CA LEU A 61 -3.21 -20.59 9.52
C LEU A 61 -3.53 -20.77 11.00
N SER A 62 -3.58 -22.01 11.49
CA SER A 62 -3.75 -22.31 12.91
C SER A 62 -2.45 -22.09 13.67
N GLU A 63 -2.55 -21.53 14.88
CA GLU A 63 -1.39 -21.44 15.76
C GLU A 63 -1.12 -22.81 16.40
N THR A 64 0.15 -23.23 16.39
CA THR A 64 0.59 -24.60 16.74
C THR A 64 0.07 -25.09 18.10
N PHE A 65 -0.14 -24.19 19.05
CA PHE A 65 -0.54 -24.52 20.42
C PHE A 65 -2.00 -24.23 20.75
N GLU A 66 -2.77 -23.67 19.81
CA GLU A 66 -4.17 -23.28 20.03
C GLU A 66 -5.10 -23.74 18.88
N PRO A 67 -5.06 -25.03 18.46
CA PRO A 67 -5.85 -25.49 17.32
C PRO A 67 -7.37 -25.38 17.53
N ALA A 68 -7.84 -25.43 18.78
CA ALA A 68 -9.25 -25.27 19.13
C ALA A 68 -9.78 -23.84 18.96
N GLN A 69 -8.88 -22.86 18.79
CA GLN A 69 -9.20 -21.44 18.61
C GLN A 69 -9.30 -21.05 17.12
N PHE A 70 -9.23 -22.02 16.21
CA PHE A 70 -9.26 -21.81 14.76
C PHE A 70 -10.27 -22.74 14.11
N GLY A 71 -11.09 -22.23 13.18
CA GLY A 71 -12.19 -23.02 12.63
C GLY A 71 -12.85 -22.43 11.39
N ARG A 72 -13.82 -23.17 10.84
CA ARG A 72 -14.63 -22.74 9.68
C ARG A 72 -15.82 -21.86 10.08
N GLU A 73 -16.26 -21.97 11.32
CA GLU A 73 -17.39 -21.23 11.86
C GLU A 73 -16.88 -20.09 12.74
N SER A 74 -17.66 -19.01 12.81
CA SER A 74 -17.37 -17.88 13.68
C SER A 74 -17.48 -18.30 15.14
N PHE A 75 -16.57 -17.80 15.97
CA PHE A 75 -16.55 -18.03 17.42
C PHE A 75 -17.33 -16.96 18.18
N LEU A 76 -17.77 -15.89 17.51
CA LEU A 76 -18.59 -14.84 18.12
C LEU A 76 -20.02 -15.33 18.31
N ASP A 77 -20.59 -15.13 19.49
CA ASP A 77 -21.98 -15.50 19.75
C ASP A 77 -22.96 -14.48 19.15
N CYS A 78 -24.08 -14.94 18.59
CA CYS A 78 -25.03 -14.12 17.84
C CYS A 78 -25.86 -13.12 18.69
N LYS A 79 -25.38 -12.72 19.88
CA LYS A 79 -26.13 -11.93 20.88
C LYS A 79 -25.90 -10.42 20.79
N GLY A 80 -25.16 -9.95 19.79
CA GLY A 80 -24.78 -8.55 19.66
C GLY A 80 -24.57 -8.10 18.22
N LEU A 81 -24.04 -6.90 18.06
CA LEU A 81 -23.71 -6.33 16.76
C LEU A 81 -22.28 -6.72 16.37
N VAL A 82 -22.10 -7.36 15.21
CA VAL A 82 -20.78 -7.64 14.65
C VAL A 82 -20.36 -6.50 13.72
N LEU A 83 -19.20 -5.92 14.00
CA LEU A 83 -18.54 -4.95 13.14
C LEU A 83 -17.24 -5.56 12.61
N GLU A 84 -17.13 -5.65 11.29
CA GLU A 84 -15.95 -6.19 10.62
C GLU A 84 -15.16 -5.08 9.92
N VAL A 85 -13.84 -5.10 10.09
CA VAL A 85 -12.90 -4.19 9.42
C VAL A 85 -11.73 -4.96 8.85
N GLY A 86 -11.31 -4.62 7.64
CA GLY A 86 -10.16 -5.23 6.97
C GLY A 86 -9.48 -4.27 6.01
N PRO A 87 -8.41 -4.72 5.35
CA PRO A 87 -7.70 -3.91 4.35
C PRO A 87 -8.62 -3.44 3.23
N ARG A 88 -8.38 -2.25 2.68
CA ARG A 88 -9.12 -1.84 1.47
C ARG A 88 -8.81 -2.82 0.33
N MET A 89 -9.85 -3.19 -0.42
CA MET A 89 -9.76 -4.26 -1.42
C MET A 89 -8.86 -3.91 -2.62
N ASN A 90 -8.57 -2.62 -2.84
CA ASN A 90 -7.82 -2.09 -3.98
C ASN A 90 -6.30 -2.31 -3.92
N PHE A 91 -5.76 -2.88 -2.83
CA PHE A 91 -4.35 -3.26 -2.75
C PHE A 91 -4.21 -4.56 -1.96
N THR A 92 -3.13 -5.30 -2.21
CA THR A 92 -2.78 -6.52 -1.47
C THR A 92 -1.85 -6.17 -0.31
N THR A 93 -2.14 -6.65 0.91
CA THR A 93 -1.28 -6.38 2.06
C THR A 93 0.04 -7.15 1.97
N ALA A 94 1.10 -6.62 2.59
CA ALA A 94 2.37 -7.36 2.73
C ALA A 94 2.19 -8.70 3.46
N TRP A 95 1.23 -8.76 4.39
CA TRP A 95 0.85 -10.01 5.06
C TRP A 95 0.27 -11.02 4.06
N SER A 96 -0.66 -10.60 3.20
CA SER A 96 -1.22 -11.44 2.14
C SER A 96 -0.13 -11.98 1.20
N THR A 97 0.78 -11.11 0.74
CA THR A 97 1.87 -11.53 -0.16
C THR A 97 2.72 -12.64 0.46
N ASN A 98 3.09 -12.49 1.74
CA ASN A 98 3.86 -13.51 2.44
C ASN A 98 3.05 -14.78 2.70
N ALA A 99 1.78 -14.65 3.10
CA ALA A 99 0.90 -15.79 3.35
C ALA A 99 0.71 -16.64 2.08
N VAL A 100 0.47 -16.00 0.94
CA VAL A 100 0.36 -16.69 -0.36
C VAL A 100 1.68 -17.34 -0.76
N ALA A 101 2.81 -16.66 -0.56
CA ALA A 101 4.13 -17.25 -0.84
C ALA A 101 4.40 -18.51 0.00
N VAL A 102 4.02 -18.50 1.28
CA VAL A 102 4.08 -19.69 2.16
C VAL A 102 3.15 -20.79 1.67
N CYS A 103 1.90 -20.46 1.32
CA CYS A 103 0.96 -21.42 0.73
C CYS A 103 1.56 -22.08 -0.52
N HIS A 104 2.14 -21.30 -1.43
CA HIS A 104 2.77 -21.81 -2.65
C HIS A 104 3.99 -22.67 -2.36
N ALA A 105 4.83 -22.30 -1.39
CA ALA A 105 5.97 -23.12 -0.95
C ALA A 105 5.53 -24.47 -0.34
N CYS A 106 4.31 -24.53 0.21
CA CYS A 106 3.68 -25.75 0.72
C CYS A 106 2.84 -26.50 -0.32
N GLY A 107 2.89 -26.11 -1.60
CA GLY A 107 2.18 -26.79 -2.70
C GLY A 107 0.75 -26.30 -2.96
N LEU A 108 0.26 -25.30 -2.21
CA LEU A 108 -1.08 -24.72 -2.37
C LEU A 108 -1.10 -23.62 -3.44
N HIS A 109 -0.78 -23.97 -4.68
CA HIS A 109 -0.64 -23.01 -5.80
C HIS A 109 -1.96 -22.38 -6.28
N GLN A 110 -3.10 -22.99 -5.95
CA GLN A 110 -4.43 -22.47 -6.29
C GLN A 110 -4.84 -21.25 -5.45
N ILE A 111 -4.22 -21.04 -4.29
CA ILE A 111 -4.49 -19.89 -3.43
C ILE A 111 -3.98 -18.63 -4.13
N ARG A 112 -4.89 -17.71 -4.44
CA ARG A 112 -4.59 -16.46 -5.15
C ARG A 112 -4.34 -15.31 -4.19
N ARG A 113 -5.14 -15.23 -3.13
CA ARG A 113 -5.08 -14.14 -2.16
C ARG A 113 -5.62 -14.59 -0.80
N ILE A 114 -4.96 -14.18 0.28
CA ILE A 114 -5.46 -14.37 1.64
C ILE A 114 -5.37 -13.03 2.35
N GLU A 115 -6.49 -12.50 2.84
CA GLU A 115 -6.50 -11.31 3.68
C GLU A 115 -7.11 -11.59 5.03
N ARG A 116 -6.63 -10.86 6.05
CA ARG A 116 -7.13 -10.98 7.42
C ARG A 116 -7.92 -9.73 7.81
N SER A 117 -9.19 -9.90 8.13
CA SER A 117 -10.05 -8.89 8.77
C SER A 117 -10.20 -9.15 10.27
N ARG A 118 -10.58 -8.12 11.00
CA ARG A 118 -10.89 -8.14 12.43
C ARG A 118 -12.38 -7.96 12.61
N ARG A 119 -12.99 -8.85 13.39
CA ARG A 119 -14.41 -8.82 13.73
C ARG A 119 -14.56 -8.52 15.21
N TYR A 120 -15.44 -7.59 15.52
CA TYR A 120 -15.77 -7.15 16.87
C TYR A 120 -17.24 -7.41 17.11
N LEU A 121 -17.57 -8.28 18.05
CA LEU A 121 -18.93 -8.40 18.57
C LEU A 121 -19.08 -7.43 19.74
N LEU A 122 -20.02 -6.50 19.62
CA LEU A 122 -20.38 -5.56 20.67
C LEU A 122 -21.70 -6.00 21.30
N GLU A 123 -21.64 -6.38 22.57
CA GLU A 123 -22.82 -6.63 23.37
C GLU A 123 -23.17 -5.35 24.14
N SER A 124 -24.39 -4.84 23.96
CA SER A 124 -24.83 -3.60 24.59
C SER A 124 -26.23 -3.72 25.19
N SER A 125 -26.52 -2.95 26.26
CA SER A 125 -27.88 -2.87 26.84
C SER A 125 -28.89 -2.34 25.83
N THR A 126 -28.46 -1.41 25.00
CA THR A 126 -29.27 -0.70 24.01
C THR A 126 -28.63 -0.86 22.64
N PRO A 127 -29.41 -1.00 21.56
CA PRO A 127 -28.85 -1.02 20.21
C PRO A 127 -28.00 0.22 19.95
N LEU A 128 -26.79 0.03 19.44
CA LEU A 128 -25.90 1.13 19.06
C LEU A 128 -26.44 1.85 17.82
N THR A 129 -26.54 3.17 17.91
CA THR A 129 -26.89 4.04 16.79
C THR A 129 -25.81 4.01 15.71
N ASP A 130 -26.15 4.43 14.49
CA ASP A 130 -25.18 4.50 13.38
C ASP A 130 -23.99 5.43 13.70
N ALA A 131 -24.23 6.51 14.45
CA ALA A 131 -23.20 7.43 14.90
C ALA A 131 -22.22 6.76 15.90
N GLU A 132 -22.73 5.95 16.82
CA GLU A 132 -21.92 5.18 17.76
C GLU A 132 -21.13 4.07 17.05
N GLN A 133 -21.74 3.39 16.07
CA GLN A 133 -21.05 2.41 15.23
C GLN A 133 -19.90 3.07 14.45
N ALA A 134 -20.14 4.23 13.83
CA ALA A 134 -19.12 4.98 13.12
C ALA A 134 -17.98 5.44 14.04
N ALA A 135 -18.31 5.92 15.25
CA ALA A 135 -17.32 6.28 16.26
C ALA A 135 -16.48 5.08 16.71
N PHE A 136 -17.10 3.89 16.86
CA PHE A 136 -16.36 2.66 17.14
C PHE A 136 -15.41 2.27 16.02
N LEU A 137 -15.89 2.27 14.77
CA LEU A 137 -15.09 1.94 13.60
C LEU A 137 -13.85 2.84 13.48
N ALA A 138 -14.01 4.14 13.75
CA ALA A 138 -12.92 5.11 13.74
C ALA A 138 -11.85 4.85 14.81
N GLU A 139 -12.17 4.15 15.91
CA GLU A 139 -11.21 3.77 16.96
C GLU A 139 -10.49 2.44 16.64
N VAL A 140 -11.02 1.60 15.74
CA VAL A 140 -10.52 0.23 15.51
C VAL A 140 -9.95 -0.04 14.11
N HIS A 141 -9.98 0.94 13.21
CA HIS A 141 -9.33 0.85 11.91
C HIS A 141 -8.47 2.07 11.60
N ASP A 142 -7.52 1.90 10.69
CA ASP A 142 -6.85 3.01 10.01
C ASP A 142 -7.63 3.38 8.74
N ARG A 143 -8.22 4.58 8.73
CA ARG A 143 -9.01 5.08 7.60
C ARG A 143 -8.25 5.10 6.26
N MET A 144 -6.92 5.17 6.29
CA MET A 144 -6.10 5.24 5.08
C MET A 144 -5.92 3.86 4.42
N THR A 145 -5.86 2.79 5.22
CA THR A 145 -5.48 1.45 4.75
C THR A 145 -6.59 0.42 4.90
N GLU A 146 -7.56 0.67 5.76
CA GLU A 146 -8.62 -0.27 6.11
C GLU A 146 -10.01 0.35 5.89
N CYS A 147 -11.03 -0.50 5.81
CA CYS A 147 -12.43 -0.10 5.72
C CYS A 147 -13.34 -1.07 6.47
N ARG A 148 -14.59 -0.65 6.71
CA ARG A 148 -15.66 -1.52 7.23
C ARG A 148 -16.10 -2.48 6.13
N TYR A 149 -16.31 -3.74 6.48
CA TYR A 149 -17.06 -4.69 5.66
C TYR A 149 -18.49 -4.78 6.22
N PRO A 150 -19.52 -4.31 5.48
CA PRO A 150 -20.91 -4.37 5.94
C PRO A 150 -21.42 -5.80 6.07
N GLU A 151 -20.93 -6.69 5.21
CA GLU A 151 -21.24 -8.11 5.14
C GLU A 151 -19.93 -8.90 4.93
N PRO A 152 -19.89 -10.21 5.25
CA PRO A 152 -18.74 -11.05 4.90
C PRO A 152 -18.39 -10.93 3.41
N LEU A 153 -17.09 -10.87 3.09
CA LEU A 153 -16.65 -10.64 1.72
C LEU A 153 -16.89 -11.85 0.82
N ASP A 154 -17.64 -11.67 -0.27
CA ASP A 154 -17.79 -12.73 -1.28
C ASP A 154 -16.69 -12.73 -2.35
N THR A 155 -15.98 -11.61 -2.53
CA THR A 155 -14.89 -11.44 -3.51
C THR A 155 -13.91 -10.33 -3.09
N PHE A 156 -12.68 -10.37 -3.61
CA PHE A 156 -11.72 -9.26 -3.54
C PHE A 156 -11.81 -8.30 -4.73
N GLU A 157 -12.63 -8.62 -5.73
CA GLU A 157 -12.81 -7.78 -6.90
C GLU A 157 -13.57 -6.51 -6.51
N THR A 158 -12.97 -5.35 -6.82
CA THR A 158 -13.61 -4.05 -6.59
C THR A 158 -14.57 -3.65 -7.70
N GLY A 159 -14.63 -4.43 -8.79
CA GLY A 159 -15.33 -4.06 -10.02
C GLY A 159 -14.67 -2.92 -10.81
N VAL A 160 -13.51 -2.43 -10.36
CA VAL A 160 -12.76 -1.38 -11.04
C VAL A 160 -11.94 -1.99 -12.17
N ALA A 161 -12.27 -1.63 -13.41
CA ALA A 161 -11.46 -1.95 -14.56
C ALA A 161 -10.40 -0.85 -14.77
N PRO A 162 -9.19 -1.18 -15.25
CA PRO A 162 -8.22 -0.17 -15.67
C PRO A 162 -8.81 0.72 -16.77
N ASP A 163 -8.64 2.03 -16.63
CA ASP A 163 -9.04 2.99 -17.66
C ASP A 163 -8.25 2.77 -18.96
N ALA A 164 -8.91 3.00 -20.09
CA ALA A 164 -8.25 2.93 -21.39
C ALA A 164 -7.21 4.06 -21.55
N VAL A 165 -6.14 3.77 -22.28
CA VAL A 165 -5.20 4.80 -22.73
C VAL A 165 -5.94 5.75 -23.67
N ALA A 166 -5.81 7.05 -23.43
CA ALA A 166 -6.48 8.09 -24.18
C ALA A 166 -5.47 9.08 -24.75
N GLU A 167 -5.73 9.57 -25.97
CA GLU A 167 -4.97 10.67 -26.56
C GLU A 167 -5.44 12.01 -26.02
N VAL A 168 -4.48 12.90 -25.75
CA VAL A 168 -4.71 14.28 -25.35
C VAL A 168 -4.61 15.14 -26.62
N PRO A 169 -5.69 15.84 -27.03
CA PRO A 169 -5.80 16.50 -28.35
C PRO A 169 -5.01 17.82 -28.43
N VAL A 170 -3.69 17.75 -28.24
CA VAL A 170 -2.78 18.91 -28.27
C VAL A 170 -2.62 19.46 -29.70
N MET A 171 -2.73 18.62 -30.73
CA MET A 171 -2.65 19.05 -32.12
C MET A 171 -3.82 19.95 -32.50
N GLU A 172 -5.01 19.60 -32.01
CA GLU A 172 -6.27 20.29 -32.29
C GLU A 172 -6.53 21.45 -31.33
N GLU A 173 -6.35 21.24 -30.03
CA GLU A 173 -6.72 22.21 -28.98
C GLU A 173 -5.52 22.99 -28.40
N GLY A 174 -4.29 22.59 -28.75
CA GLY A 174 -3.08 23.24 -28.25
C GLY A 174 -2.93 23.15 -26.74
N ARG A 175 -2.41 24.23 -26.14
CA ARG A 175 -2.11 24.34 -24.71
C ARG A 175 -3.31 24.02 -23.80
N LYS A 176 -4.53 24.32 -24.24
CA LYS A 176 -5.75 24.04 -23.46
C LYS A 176 -5.96 22.54 -23.19
N ALA A 177 -5.51 21.67 -24.10
CA ALA A 177 -5.56 20.22 -23.86
C ALA A 177 -4.65 19.83 -22.69
N PHE A 178 -3.48 20.46 -22.60
CA PHE A 178 -2.53 20.22 -21.52
C PHE A 178 -2.99 20.80 -20.17
N GLU A 179 -3.59 22.00 -20.16
CA GLU A 179 -4.18 22.58 -18.95
C GLU A 179 -5.25 21.65 -18.37
N ARG A 180 -6.13 21.12 -19.24
CA ARG A 180 -7.19 20.19 -18.83
C ARG A 180 -6.63 18.89 -18.26
N ILE A 181 -5.68 18.24 -18.94
CA ILE A 181 -5.11 16.97 -18.43
C ILE A 181 -4.27 17.20 -17.16
N ASN A 182 -3.62 18.36 -17.04
CA ASN A 182 -2.86 18.76 -15.86
C ASN A 182 -3.77 18.83 -14.61
N GLU A 183 -4.92 19.49 -14.72
CA GLU A 183 -5.90 19.56 -13.64
C GLU A 183 -6.55 18.21 -13.34
N GLN A 184 -6.92 17.45 -14.38
CA GLN A 184 -7.60 16.16 -14.23
C GLN A 184 -6.74 15.10 -13.55
N LEU A 185 -5.46 15.02 -13.91
CA LEU A 185 -4.54 14.01 -13.37
C LEU A 185 -3.63 14.54 -12.26
N GLY A 186 -3.69 15.84 -11.95
CA GLY A 186 -2.83 16.47 -10.96
C GLY A 186 -1.34 16.41 -11.35
N LEU A 187 -1.02 16.74 -12.60
CA LEU A 187 0.35 16.62 -13.14
C LEU A 187 1.31 17.69 -12.59
N ALA A 188 0.78 18.76 -11.99
CA ALA A 188 1.51 19.86 -11.40
C ALA A 188 2.46 20.61 -12.37
N PHE A 189 2.09 20.66 -13.64
CA PHE A 189 2.77 21.50 -14.64
C PHE A 189 2.57 22.98 -14.33
N ASP A 190 3.65 23.75 -14.42
CA ASP A 190 3.60 25.21 -14.41
C ASP A 190 3.41 25.80 -15.83
N ASP A 191 3.35 27.12 -15.93
CA ASP A 191 3.17 27.79 -17.23
C ASP A 191 4.27 27.46 -18.24
N TRP A 192 5.51 27.27 -17.76
CA TRP A 192 6.65 26.95 -18.62
C TRP A 192 6.55 25.52 -19.13
N ASP A 193 6.20 24.57 -18.26
CA ASP A 193 5.96 23.18 -18.62
C ASP A 193 4.84 23.07 -19.67
N LEU A 194 3.73 23.77 -19.45
CA LEU A 194 2.59 23.77 -20.38
C LEU A 194 2.99 24.29 -21.76
N ASP A 195 3.74 25.39 -21.83
CA ASP A 195 4.22 25.95 -23.09
C ASP A 195 5.24 25.02 -23.77
N TYR A 196 6.19 24.49 -23.01
CA TYR A 196 7.25 23.62 -23.51
C TYR A 196 6.68 22.31 -24.07
N TYR A 197 5.78 21.63 -23.34
CA TYR A 197 5.20 20.38 -23.80
C TYR A 197 4.23 20.59 -24.95
N THR A 198 3.51 21.72 -24.97
CA THR A 198 2.70 22.09 -26.15
C THR A 198 3.56 22.23 -27.40
N ASP A 199 4.68 22.97 -27.33
CA ASP A 199 5.63 23.08 -28.46
C ASP A 199 6.22 21.73 -28.85
N LEU A 200 6.65 20.94 -27.86
CA LEU A 200 7.26 19.64 -28.08
C LEU A 200 6.33 18.71 -28.88
N PHE A 201 5.10 18.49 -28.40
CA PHE A 201 4.19 17.56 -29.06
C PHE A 201 3.65 18.09 -30.38
N ARG A 202 3.34 19.40 -30.44
CA ARG A 202 2.73 19.99 -31.63
C ARG A 202 3.71 20.23 -32.76
N ASN A 203 4.87 20.82 -32.45
CA ASN A 203 5.78 21.35 -33.47
C ASN A 203 6.99 20.44 -33.71
N ARG A 204 7.41 19.65 -32.72
CA ARG A 204 8.61 18.80 -32.85
C ARG A 204 8.28 17.34 -33.10
N ILE A 205 7.34 16.78 -32.33
CA ILE A 205 6.93 15.38 -32.47
C ILE A 205 5.83 15.26 -33.54
N GLY A 206 4.89 16.20 -33.58
CA GLY A 206 3.83 16.25 -34.60
C GLY A 206 2.69 15.26 -34.38
N ARG A 207 2.37 14.93 -33.11
CA ARG A 207 1.19 14.11 -32.76
C ARG A 207 0.67 14.42 -31.36
N ASN A 208 -0.54 13.94 -31.08
CA ASN A 208 -1.10 13.93 -29.75
C ASN A 208 -0.30 13.01 -28.80
N PRO A 209 0.02 13.46 -27.57
CA PRO A 209 0.48 12.57 -26.51
C PRO A 209 -0.66 11.72 -25.99
N THR A 210 -0.33 10.57 -25.42
CA THR A 210 -1.26 9.82 -24.57
C THR A 210 -1.27 10.37 -23.14
N ASN A 211 -2.34 10.09 -22.39
CA ASN A 211 -2.43 10.38 -20.96
C ASN A 211 -1.27 9.71 -20.16
N VAL A 212 -0.84 8.52 -20.57
CA VAL A 212 0.32 7.82 -19.99
C VAL A 212 1.62 8.59 -20.21
N GLU A 213 1.86 9.08 -21.43
CA GLU A 213 3.04 9.92 -21.73
C GLU A 213 3.02 11.23 -20.95
N CYS A 214 1.85 11.87 -20.81
CA CYS A 214 1.70 13.08 -20.00
C CYS A 214 2.06 12.81 -18.54
N PHE A 215 1.62 11.67 -17.99
CA PHE A 215 1.92 11.28 -16.62
C PHE A 215 3.41 10.98 -16.41
N ASP A 216 4.05 10.23 -17.33
CA ASP A 216 5.48 9.94 -17.25
C ASP A 216 6.34 11.22 -17.29
N VAL A 217 6.02 12.12 -18.20
CA VAL A 217 6.71 13.41 -18.33
C VAL A 217 6.60 14.22 -17.03
N ALA A 218 5.43 14.24 -16.40
CA ALA A 218 5.21 14.91 -15.11
C ALA A 218 6.06 14.30 -13.98
N GLN A 219 6.09 12.98 -13.85
CA GLN A 219 6.86 12.31 -12.79
C GLN A 219 8.37 12.47 -13.00
N SER A 220 8.83 12.31 -14.25
CA SER A 220 10.23 12.39 -14.64
C SER A 220 10.82 13.81 -14.52
N ASN A 221 10.00 14.85 -14.69
CA ASN A 221 10.42 16.25 -14.56
C ASN A 221 9.98 16.94 -13.27
N SER A 222 9.39 16.20 -12.33
CA SER A 222 9.12 16.72 -10.98
C SER A 222 10.41 17.19 -10.29
N GLU A 223 10.29 18.13 -9.35
CA GLU A 223 11.42 18.59 -8.54
C GLU A 223 12.13 17.44 -7.82
N HIS A 224 11.36 16.47 -7.31
CA HIS A 224 11.88 15.30 -6.62
C HIS A 224 12.81 14.47 -7.52
N SER A 225 12.42 14.28 -8.79
CA SER A 225 13.17 13.45 -9.74
C SER A 225 14.35 14.18 -10.37
N ARG A 226 14.19 15.47 -10.69
CA ARG A 226 15.19 16.21 -11.47
C ARG A 226 16.14 17.06 -10.62
N HIS A 227 15.73 17.37 -9.39
CA HIS A 227 16.42 18.24 -8.46
C HIS A 227 16.72 19.61 -9.08
N TRP A 228 15.71 20.28 -9.64
CA TRP A 228 15.88 21.58 -10.30
C TRP A 228 16.42 22.61 -9.32
N PHE A 229 15.96 22.60 -8.06
CA PHE A 229 16.46 23.51 -7.03
C PHE A 229 17.97 23.37 -6.82
N PHE A 230 18.49 22.14 -6.73
CA PHE A 230 19.92 21.89 -6.48
C PHE A 230 20.83 22.25 -7.66
N LYS A 231 20.27 22.32 -8.86
CA LYS A 231 20.97 22.70 -10.11
C LYS A 231 20.62 24.11 -10.58
N GLY A 232 19.71 24.78 -9.89
CA GLY A 232 19.22 26.10 -10.24
C GLY A 232 20.28 27.19 -10.09
N ARG A 233 20.06 28.28 -10.80
CA ARG A 233 20.83 29.52 -10.65
C ARG A 233 20.49 30.15 -9.31
N LEU A 234 21.49 30.45 -8.50
CA LEU A 234 21.31 31.00 -7.16
C LEU A 234 21.62 32.50 -7.18
N VAL A 235 20.74 33.31 -6.61
CA VAL A 235 20.94 34.75 -6.39
C VAL A 235 20.71 35.03 -4.91
N VAL A 236 21.73 35.50 -4.20
CA VAL A 236 21.70 35.80 -2.75
C VAL A 236 22.03 37.27 -2.58
N ASP A 237 21.16 38.01 -1.88
CA ASP A 237 21.29 39.46 -1.65
C ASP A 237 21.52 40.26 -2.94
N GLY A 238 20.84 39.86 -4.02
CA GLY A 238 20.95 40.49 -5.34
C GLY A 238 22.20 40.11 -6.14
N GLN A 239 23.07 39.24 -5.63
CA GLN A 239 24.28 38.78 -6.31
C GLN A 239 24.14 37.33 -6.77
N GLU A 240 24.48 37.07 -8.03
CA GLU A 240 24.48 35.71 -8.56
C GLU A 240 25.68 34.91 -8.03
N ILE A 241 25.41 33.71 -7.52
CA ILE A 241 26.43 32.81 -7.01
C ILE A 241 26.96 31.93 -8.16
N PRO A 242 28.29 31.85 -8.39
CA PRO A 242 28.86 31.14 -9.55
C PRO A 242 28.59 29.64 -9.65
N LYS A 243 28.26 28.98 -8.53
CA LYS A 243 28.04 27.53 -8.46
C LYS A 243 26.66 27.22 -7.88
N HIS A 244 25.94 26.30 -8.51
CA HIS A 244 24.72 25.72 -7.95
C HIS A 244 25.05 24.73 -6.81
N LEU A 245 24.05 24.37 -5.99
CA LEU A 245 24.26 23.57 -4.77
C LEU A 245 24.96 22.23 -5.03
N ILE A 246 24.57 21.48 -6.07
CA ILE A 246 25.21 20.18 -6.34
C ILE A 246 26.68 20.32 -6.81
N ALA A 247 27.08 21.48 -7.36
CA ALA A 247 28.49 21.74 -7.70
C ALA A 247 29.31 21.95 -6.43
N LEU A 248 28.78 22.68 -5.45
CA LEU A 248 29.43 22.86 -4.14
C LEU A 248 29.65 21.51 -3.44
N ILE A 249 28.68 20.60 -3.52
CA ILE A 249 28.84 19.24 -2.97
C ILE A 249 29.93 18.47 -3.75
N LYS A 250 29.94 18.54 -5.08
CA LYS A 250 30.96 17.89 -5.92
C LYS A 250 32.37 18.45 -5.70
N ASP A 251 32.51 19.72 -5.35
CA ASP A 251 33.81 20.34 -5.06
C ASP A 251 34.52 19.62 -3.89
N THR A 252 33.78 19.12 -2.90
CA THR A 252 34.36 18.38 -1.77
C THR A 252 35.09 17.10 -2.22
N LEU A 253 34.52 16.41 -3.22
CA LEU A 253 35.12 15.24 -3.85
C LEU A 253 36.30 15.62 -4.74
N GLN A 254 36.20 16.71 -5.49
CA GLN A 254 37.30 17.20 -6.32
C GLN A 254 38.51 17.60 -5.46
N ALA A 255 38.26 18.22 -4.30
CA ALA A 255 39.29 18.59 -3.35
C ALA A 255 39.95 17.36 -2.70
N ASN A 256 39.19 16.28 -2.47
CA ASN A 256 39.69 15.08 -1.80
C ASN A 256 39.16 13.78 -2.43
N PRO A 257 39.71 13.32 -3.56
CA PRO A 257 39.20 12.13 -4.27
C PRO A 257 39.65 10.79 -3.66
N ASN A 258 40.58 10.82 -2.70
CA ASN A 258 41.51 9.72 -2.40
C ASN A 258 40.91 8.36 -2.06
N ASN A 259 39.64 8.29 -1.64
CA ASN A 259 38.99 7.04 -1.26
C ASN A 259 37.66 6.74 -1.96
N SER A 260 37.16 7.64 -2.82
CA SER A 260 35.90 7.44 -3.53
C SER A 260 36.10 6.61 -4.80
N ILE A 261 35.24 5.62 -5.02
CA ILE A 261 35.22 4.79 -6.23
C ILE A 261 33.99 5.10 -7.07
N ILE A 262 32.84 5.34 -6.41
CA ILE A 262 31.57 5.69 -7.05
C ILE A 262 31.03 6.93 -6.36
N ALA A 263 30.76 7.99 -7.14
CA ALA A 263 30.11 9.19 -6.65
C ALA A 263 29.31 9.88 -7.77
N PHE A 264 28.07 10.27 -7.46
CA PHE A 264 27.17 11.03 -8.35
C PHE A 264 26.87 10.39 -9.71
N ARG A 265 27.02 9.06 -9.84
CA ARG A 265 26.77 8.31 -11.08
C ARG A 265 26.03 6.99 -10.83
N ASP A 266 25.54 6.80 -9.61
CA ASP A 266 24.79 5.61 -9.17
C ASP A 266 23.85 6.05 -8.04
N ASN A 267 22.92 5.18 -7.66
CA ASN A 267 21.95 5.37 -6.57
C ASN A 267 22.60 5.30 -5.19
N SER A 268 23.90 4.97 -5.12
CA SER A 268 24.69 5.01 -3.89
C SER A 268 26.13 5.44 -4.17
N SER A 269 26.83 5.89 -3.14
CA SER A 269 28.27 6.14 -3.20
C SER A 269 29.06 4.94 -2.69
N GLY A 270 30.24 4.71 -3.26
CA GLY A 270 31.15 3.64 -2.86
C GLY A 270 32.55 4.18 -2.56
N ILE A 271 33.17 3.65 -1.49
CA ILE A 271 34.55 3.92 -1.12
C ILE A 271 35.39 2.64 -1.18
N ARG A 272 36.72 2.77 -1.29
CA ARG A 272 37.61 1.60 -1.23
C ARG A 272 37.57 1.01 0.18
N GLY A 273 37.16 -0.25 0.27
CA GLY A 273 37.26 -1.06 1.48
C GLY A 273 38.63 -1.74 1.62
N TYR A 274 38.68 -2.77 2.46
CA TYR A 274 39.88 -3.57 2.68
C TYR A 274 39.68 -4.99 2.14
N PRO A 275 40.76 -5.69 1.76
CA PRO A 275 40.71 -7.12 1.55
C PRO A 275 40.27 -7.82 2.84
N ILE A 276 39.14 -8.52 2.78
CA ILE A 276 38.63 -9.34 3.87
C ILE A 276 38.43 -10.76 3.38
N LYS A 277 38.56 -11.73 4.29
CA LYS A 277 38.11 -13.09 4.04
C LYS A 277 36.66 -13.18 4.52
N THR A 278 35.72 -13.27 3.59
CA THR A 278 34.31 -13.51 3.89
C THR A 278 33.92 -14.93 3.53
N ILE A 279 32.85 -15.44 4.12
CA ILE A 279 32.26 -16.73 3.77
C ILE A 279 31.16 -16.43 2.75
N ILE A 280 31.33 -16.94 1.54
CA ILE A 280 30.29 -16.92 0.50
C ILE A 280 29.90 -18.35 0.17
N PRO A 281 28.64 -18.60 -0.23
CA PRO A 281 28.26 -19.92 -0.72
C PRO A 281 29.10 -20.26 -1.96
N THR A 282 29.59 -21.51 -2.03
CA THR A 282 30.34 -22.00 -3.19
C THR A 282 29.50 -21.93 -4.47
N ARG A 283 28.18 -22.07 -4.33
CA ARG A 283 27.18 -21.89 -5.39
C ARG A 283 25.97 -21.16 -4.81
N SER A 284 25.63 -20.01 -5.38
CA SER A 284 24.44 -19.26 -4.96
C SER A 284 23.18 -19.92 -5.54
N GLY A 285 22.19 -20.21 -4.69
CA GLY A 285 20.90 -20.76 -5.12
C GLY A 285 20.82 -22.29 -5.19
N GLU A 286 21.90 -23.01 -4.86
CA GLU A 286 21.91 -24.46 -4.65
C GLU A 286 22.14 -24.74 -3.15
N PRO A 287 21.58 -25.85 -2.60
CA PRO A 287 21.93 -26.34 -1.26
C PRO A 287 23.43 -26.58 -1.07
#